data_AF-Q82YA9-F1
#
_entry.id   AF-Q82YA9-F1
#
_cell.length_a   1.000
_cell.length_b   1.000
_cell.length_c   1.000
_cell.angle_alpha   90.00
_cell.angle_beta   90.00
_cell.angle_gamma   90.00
#
_symmetry.space_group_name_H-M   'P 1'
#
loop_
_entity.id
_entity.type
_entity.pdbx_description
1 polymer ?
#
loop_
_entity_poly.entity_id
_entity_poly.type
_entity_poly.pdbx_seq_one_letter_code
_entity_poly.pdbx_strand_id
1 'polypeptide(L)'
;MTPGRSAQRVGYAAPQTAAARPCSLERHRPTGVHLRAAKELSFTPQPRAPSTRLTARSPYRRADWYGESGPLMRSERISRLAARRQQYTNETYQQARNLLRPGRPPIPDADCDKQRNFEADLFHQLIESNRDFTAYPFGIRRVSPKPDTIELVVESEQRARRLLSWLLPCYEPGGEVHGVLGLRIRQRTVRGVELHLAGQRTSVWLTGPHRDVWKSAENESLEHVADLGWKALWRGPEHWSAEEVAFEHEWNTGEWTRQFRAGAWSASGLLRRLGLFRTLTAADAVTGYKGLGINGYDGSGPVRWCLDIIHRSGIRHRKQHLIEAITDPEFGLPVSRADHLDAIYPPETMENWIRLDDEARTGLIELRFTTCDYEQLQLSTCGPEYQAIAEAVERRISTATQRLGPG
;
A
#
# COMPACT_ATOMS: atom_id res chain seq x y z
N MET A 1 -44.87 -51.69 -32.70
CA MET A 1 -45.14 -50.67 -33.74
C MET A 1 -46.00 -49.59 -33.09
N THR A 2 -45.47 -48.36 -33.05
CA THR A 2 -46.02 -47.12 -32.46
C THR A 2 -47.36 -46.71 -33.14
N PRO A 3 -48.16 -45.72 -32.64
CA PRO A 3 -48.02 -44.85 -31.46
C PRO A 3 -49.32 -44.48 -30.69
N GLY A 4 -49.20 -43.67 -29.62
CA GLY A 4 -50.10 -42.51 -29.43
C GLY A 4 -50.58 -42.15 -28.01
N ARG A 5 -50.04 -41.03 -27.48
CA ARG A 5 -50.65 -39.97 -26.62
C ARG A 5 -51.29 -40.42 -25.28
N SER A 6 -51.27 -39.70 -24.16
CA SER A 6 -51.06 -38.29 -23.77
C SER A 6 -51.14 -38.25 -22.25
N ALA A 7 -50.34 -37.45 -21.55
CA ALA A 7 -50.61 -37.10 -20.15
C ALA A 7 -50.19 -35.67 -19.83
N GLN A 8 -51.08 -35.01 -19.09
CA GLN A 8 -51.20 -33.57 -18.86
C GLN A 8 -50.11 -33.00 -17.94
N ARG A 9 -49.70 -31.77 -18.24
CA ARG A 9 -48.95 -30.88 -17.34
C ARG A 9 -49.91 -30.27 -16.31
N VAL A 10 -49.58 -30.40 -15.03
CA VAL A 10 -50.09 -29.54 -13.95
C VAL A 10 -48.93 -28.64 -13.51
N GLY A 11 -49.06 -27.34 -13.75
CA GLY A 11 -48.11 -26.33 -13.28
C GLY A 11 -48.58 -25.76 -11.95
N TYR A 12 -47.77 -25.94 -10.91
CA TYR A 12 -47.86 -25.15 -9.68
C TYR A 12 -46.87 -23.98 -9.78
N ALA A 13 -47.41 -22.76 -9.63
CA ALA A 13 -46.63 -21.55 -9.47
C ALA A 13 -46.16 -21.42 -8.02
N ALA A 14 -44.88 -21.12 -7.83
CA ALA A 14 -44.29 -20.70 -6.57
C ALA A 14 -43.54 -19.36 -6.79
N PRO A 15 -43.50 -18.48 -5.78
CA PRO A 15 -43.25 -17.04 -5.95
C PRO A 15 -41.78 -16.70 -6.20
N GLN A 16 -41.58 -15.67 -7.02
CA GLN A 16 -40.30 -15.02 -7.26
C GLN A 16 -39.83 -14.28 -6.00
N THR A 17 -38.88 -14.86 -5.28
CA THR A 17 -38.00 -14.10 -4.38
C THR A 17 -36.79 -13.59 -5.16
N ALA A 18 -36.64 -12.28 -5.22
CA ALA A 18 -35.50 -11.61 -5.82
C ALA A 18 -34.21 -11.97 -5.05
N ALA A 19 -33.41 -12.86 -5.64
CA ALA A 19 -32.05 -13.12 -5.19
C ALA A 19 -31.15 -11.96 -5.62
N ALA A 20 -30.58 -11.28 -4.63
CA ALA A 20 -29.46 -10.37 -4.83
C ALA A 20 -28.31 -11.13 -5.52
N ARG A 21 -27.90 -10.64 -6.69
CA ARG A 21 -26.72 -11.15 -7.40
C ARG A 21 -25.48 -10.81 -6.59
N PRO A 22 -24.63 -11.78 -6.20
CA PRO A 22 -23.33 -11.46 -5.65
C PRO A 22 -22.50 -10.75 -6.73
N CYS A 23 -21.84 -9.67 -6.32
CA CYS A 23 -20.89 -8.93 -7.15
C CYS A 23 -19.67 -9.83 -7.38
N SER A 24 -19.71 -10.64 -8.43
CA SER A 24 -18.59 -11.44 -8.90
C SER A 24 -17.48 -10.49 -9.34
N LEU A 25 -16.41 -10.42 -8.55
CA LEU A 25 -15.10 -9.97 -8.99
C LEU A 25 -14.53 -11.03 -9.96
N GLU A 26 -15.11 -11.11 -11.16
CA GLU A 26 -14.51 -11.81 -12.28
C GLU A 26 -13.29 -11.01 -12.74
N ARG A 27 -12.11 -11.52 -12.39
CA ARG A 27 -10.86 -11.08 -12.98
C ARG A 27 -10.83 -11.56 -14.42
N HIS A 28 -10.80 -10.62 -15.37
CA HIS A 28 -10.09 -10.86 -16.60
C HIS A 28 -8.62 -11.16 -16.25
N ARG A 29 -8.21 -12.42 -16.43
CA ARG A 29 -6.81 -12.74 -16.68
C ARG A 29 -6.43 -12.07 -18.01
N PRO A 30 -5.37 -11.26 -18.09
CA PRO A 30 -4.76 -11.03 -19.38
C PRO A 30 -4.01 -12.31 -19.75
N THR A 31 -4.63 -13.11 -20.61
CA THR A 31 -3.89 -14.07 -21.45
C THR A 31 -2.88 -13.29 -22.27
N GLY A 32 -1.64 -13.81 -22.33
CA GLY A 32 -0.49 -13.17 -22.94
C GLY A 32 -0.80 -12.41 -24.22
N VAL A 33 -0.54 -11.10 -24.18
CA VAL A 33 -0.52 -10.26 -25.38
C VAL A 33 0.93 -10.16 -25.82
N HIS A 34 1.23 -10.81 -26.94
CA HIS A 34 2.44 -10.56 -27.71
C HIS A 34 2.60 -9.05 -27.99
N LEU A 35 3.58 -8.43 -27.35
CA LEU A 35 4.10 -7.11 -27.74
C LEU A 35 4.82 -7.25 -29.08
N ARG A 36 4.10 -7.03 -30.19
CA ARG A 36 4.72 -6.73 -31.48
C ARG A 36 5.20 -5.29 -31.47
N ALA A 37 6.47 -5.12 -31.85
CA ALA A 37 7.16 -3.85 -32.02
C ALA A 37 6.32 -2.82 -32.79
N ALA A 38 6.04 -1.69 -32.16
CA ALA A 38 5.55 -0.49 -32.85
C ALA A 38 6.75 0.29 -33.38
N LYS A 39 6.79 0.38 -34.71
CA LYS A 39 7.78 1.06 -35.53
C LYS A 39 7.70 2.57 -35.31
N GLU A 40 8.86 3.20 -35.22
CA GLU A 40 9.09 4.63 -35.01
C GLU A 40 8.20 5.52 -35.90
N LEU A 41 7.44 6.42 -35.25
CA LEU A 41 6.88 7.61 -35.90
C LEU A 41 7.64 8.82 -35.36
N SER A 42 8.41 9.43 -36.26
CA SER A 42 9.17 10.66 -36.06
C SER A 42 8.24 11.80 -35.63
N PHE A 43 8.44 12.32 -34.41
CA PHE A 43 7.81 13.54 -33.92
C PHE A 43 8.75 14.73 -34.04
N THR A 44 8.27 15.79 -34.67
CA THR A 44 8.93 17.09 -34.76
C THR A 44 8.92 17.79 -33.41
N PRO A 45 10.05 18.34 -32.93
CA PRO A 45 10.13 18.99 -31.63
C PRO A 45 9.54 20.41 -31.69
N GLN A 46 8.62 20.72 -30.77
CA GLN A 46 8.24 22.10 -30.45
C GLN A 46 9.30 22.78 -29.56
N PRO A 47 9.44 24.12 -29.65
CA PRO A 47 10.53 24.85 -29.01
C PRO A 47 10.38 24.90 -27.47
N ARG A 48 11.47 24.56 -26.79
CA ARG A 48 11.61 24.61 -25.33
C ARG A 48 11.53 26.05 -24.81
N ALA A 49 10.69 26.28 -23.81
CA ALA A 49 10.79 27.47 -22.95
C ALA A 49 12.06 27.39 -22.08
N PRO A 50 12.69 28.53 -21.73
CA PRO A 50 13.95 28.55 -21.01
C PRO A 50 13.80 28.04 -19.56
N SER A 51 14.47 26.91 -19.29
CA SER A 51 14.62 26.33 -17.96
C SER A 51 15.50 27.22 -17.08
N THR A 52 14.88 27.89 -16.10
CA THR A 52 15.58 28.54 -15.00
C THR A 52 16.06 27.44 -14.05
N ARG A 53 17.36 27.18 -14.03
CA ARG A 53 18.00 26.30 -13.04
C ARG A 53 17.94 26.96 -11.67
N LEU A 54 16.91 26.64 -10.88
CA LEU A 54 16.92 26.82 -9.44
C LEU A 54 17.44 25.53 -8.80
N THR A 55 18.64 25.61 -8.24
CA THR A 55 19.18 24.59 -7.35
C THR A 55 18.25 24.44 -6.15
N ALA A 56 17.56 23.30 -6.05
CA ALA A 56 16.76 22.93 -4.89
C ALA A 56 17.67 22.78 -3.66
N ARG A 57 17.81 23.86 -2.90
CA ARG A 57 18.35 23.82 -1.53
C ARG A 57 17.23 23.32 -0.62
N SER A 58 17.50 22.22 0.09
CA SER A 58 16.69 21.69 1.17
C SER A 58 16.16 22.81 2.09
N PRO A 59 14.84 22.93 2.33
CA PRO A 59 14.25 24.01 3.12
C PRO A 59 14.33 23.75 4.64
N TYR A 60 15.37 23.07 5.13
CA TYR A 60 15.70 23.12 6.56
C TYR A 60 16.30 24.50 6.87
N ARG A 61 15.45 25.52 6.99
CA ARG A 61 15.78 26.74 7.72
C ARG A 61 16.18 26.31 9.14
N ARG A 62 17.47 26.46 9.46
CA ARG A 62 17.94 26.54 10.85
C ARG A 62 17.20 27.71 11.49
N ALA A 63 16.13 27.42 12.21
CA ALA A 63 15.70 28.29 13.30
C ALA A 63 16.79 28.22 14.37
N ASP A 64 17.19 29.34 14.92
CA ASP A 64 18.19 29.41 15.98
C ASP A 64 17.71 28.62 17.21
N TRP A 65 18.41 27.53 17.53
CA TRP A 65 18.03 26.51 18.52
C TRP A 65 18.62 26.74 19.93
N TYR A 66 19.20 27.90 20.19
CA TYR A 66 19.82 28.23 21.48
C TYR A 66 19.22 29.50 22.07
N GLY A 67 17.99 29.38 22.56
CA GLY A 67 17.32 30.38 23.40
C GLY A 67 16.47 29.69 24.45
N GLU A 68 17.06 29.50 25.64
CA GLU A 68 16.44 29.37 26.97
C GLU A 68 14.95 28.96 27.03
N SER A 69 14.60 27.81 26.47
CA SER A 69 13.28 27.21 26.66
C SER A 69 13.34 26.30 27.88
N GLY A 70 12.73 26.71 28.99
CA GLY A 70 12.76 25.96 30.26
C GLY A 70 12.30 24.49 30.13
N PRO A 71 12.60 23.63 31.13
CA PRO A 71 12.34 22.18 31.10
C PRO A 71 10.89 21.79 30.77
N LEU A 72 9.91 22.61 31.18
CA LEU A 72 8.48 22.41 30.95
C LEU A 72 8.10 22.48 29.45
N MET A 73 8.57 23.52 28.75
CA MET A 73 8.30 23.72 27.30
C MET A 73 8.88 22.57 26.45
N ARG A 74 10.00 21.99 26.89
CA ARG A 74 10.62 20.84 26.23
C ARG A 74 9.79 19.56 26.42
N SER A 75 9.20 19.35 27.59
CA SER A 75 8.36 18.18 27.91
C SER A 75 7.05 18.18 27.12
N GLU A 76 6.37 19.32 27.05
CA GLU A 76 5.12 19.47 26.28
C GLU A 76 5.34 19.27 24.78
N ARG A 77 6.44 19.81 24.23
CA ARG A 77 6.80 19.59 22.82
C ARG A 77 7.03 18.12 22.51
N ILE A 78 7.84 17.42 23.32
CA ILE A 78 8.10 15.98 23.11
C ILE A 78 6.81 15.18 23.19
N SER A 79 5.92 15.54 24.13
CA SER A 79 4.63 14.87 24.28
C SER A 79 3.73 15.04 23.06
N ARG A 80 3.65 16.26 22.51
CA ARG A 80 2.92 16.54 21.27
C ARG A 80 3.50 15.81 20.07
N LEU A 81 4.83 15.82 19.91
CA LEU A 81 5.50 15.09 18.83
C LEU A 81 5.27 13.58 18.93
N ALA A 82 5.27 13.03 20.15
CA ALA A 82 5.04 11.60 20.37
C ALA A 82 3.59 11.22 20.04
N ALA A 83 2.61 12.02 20.46
CA ALA A 83 1.20 11.82 20.13
C ALA A 83 0.98 11.87 18.61
N ARG A 84 1.59 12.85 17.94
CA ARG A 84 1.51 12.98 16.48
C ARG A 84 2.21 11.82 15.78
N ARG A 85 3.42 11.42 16.18
CA ARG A 85 4.08 10.22 15.61
C ARG A 85 3.23 8.97 15.79
N GLN A 86 2.65 8.76 16.97
CA GLN A 86 1.72 7.66 17.24
C GLN A 86 0.54 7.67 16.25
N GLN A 87 -0.02 8.82 15.91
CA GLN A 87 -1.09 8.91 14.92
C GLN A 87 -0.66 8.38 13.54
N TYR A 88 0.55 8.72 13.08
CA TYR A 88 1.04 8.35 11.74
C TYR A 88 1.55 6.90 11.64
N THR A 89 2.01 6.34 12.75
CA THR A 89 2.71 5.05 12.79
C THR A 89 1.90 3.95 13.49
N ASN A 90 0.88 4.35 14.25
CA ASN A 90 0.15 3.53 15.21
C ASN A 90 1.05 2.85 16.26
N GLU A 91 2.20 3.46 16.56
CA GLU A 91 3.04 3.08 17.70
C GLU A 91 2.34 3.37 19.04
N THR A 92 2.77 2.70 20.11
CA THR A 92 2.37 3.16 21.45
C THR A 92 3.02 4.52 21.72
N TYR A 93 2.38 5.35 22.54
CA TYR A 93 2.93 6.66 22.91
C TYR A 93 4.36 6.56 23.46
N GLN A 94 4.64 5.56 24.31
CA GLN A 94 5.97 5.34 24.87
C GLN A 94 7.00 4.97 23.79
N GLN A 95 6.65 4.11 22.83
CA GLN A 95 7.51 3.78 21.70
C GLN A 95 7.78 5.02 20.85
N ALA A 96 6.74 5.76 20.46
CA ALA A 96 6.85 6.97 19.68
C ALA A 96 7.78 7.98 20.38
N ARG A 97 7.56 8.23 21.68
CA ARG A 97 8.42 9.11 22.50
C ARG A 97 9.87 8.64 22.54
N ASN A 98 10.10 7.35 22.73
CA ASN A 98 11.45 6.77 22.82
C ASN A 98 12.23 6.83 21.50
N LEU A 99 11.56 6.99 20.37
CA LEU A 99 12.17 7.07 19.04
C LEU A 99 12.43 8.51 18.57
N LEU A 100 11.84 9.52 19.21
CA LEU A 100 12.11 10.92 18.89
C LEU A 100 13.56 11.30 19.24
N ARG A 101 14.19 12.07 18.36
CA ARG A 101 15.54 12.61 18.55
C ARG A 101 15.55 14.10 18.20
N PRO A 102 16.16 14.98 19.02
CA PRO A 102 16.29 16.39 18.69
C PRO A 102 16.97 16.59 17.33
N GLY A 103 16.45 17.54 16.53
CA GLY A 103 17.01 17.89 15.22
C GLY A 103 16.83 16.85 14.12
N ARG A 104 16.11 15.75 14.39
CA ARG A 104 15.74 14.75 13.37
C ARG A 104 14.24 14.80 13.08
N PRO A 105 13.81 14.47 11.86
CA PRO A 105 12.39 14.35 11.54
C PRO A 105 11.71 13.35 12.49
N PRO A 106 10.50 13.65 12.98
CA PRO A 106 9.76 12.73 13.85
C PRO A 106 9.49 11.39 13.19
N ILE A 107 9.34 11.35 11.87
CA ILE A 107 9.26 10.13 11.05
C ILE A 107 10.40 10.23 10.04
N PRO A 108 11.49 9.44 10.20
CA PRO A 108 12.62 9.52 9.29
C PRO A 108 12.22 8.98 7.91
N ASP A 109 12.77 9.57 6.86
CA ASP A 109 12.79 8.96 5.53
C ASP A 109 13.81 7.81 5.48
N ALA A 110 13.78 7.03 4.39
CA ALA A 110 14.83 6.06 4.09
C ALA A 110 16.18 6.76 3.92
N ASP A 111 17.24 6.17 4.47
CA ASP A 111 18.59 6.74 4.51
C ASP A 111 19.26 6.81 3.14
N CYS A 112 18.85 5.95 2.21
CA CYS A 112 19.37 5.86 0.87
C CYS A 112 18.29 5.44 -0.14
N ASP A 113 18.56 5.69 -1.42
CA ASP A 113 17.62 5.36 -2.50
C ASP A 113 17.37 3.85 -2.61
N LYS A 114 18.33 3.00 -2.23
CA LYS A 114 18.15 1.54 -2.23
C LYS A 114 17.06 1.11 -1.24
N GLN A 115 17.11 1.61 -0.01
CA GLN A 115 16.08 1.32 0.99
C GLN A 115 14.73 1.94 0.58
N ARG A 116 14.74 3.15 0.02
CA ARG A 116 13.53 3.80 -0.49
C ARG A 116 12.85 2.99 -1.60
N ASN A 117 13.61 2.53 -2.59
CA ASN A 117 13.09 1.72 -3.70
C ASN A 117 12.57 0.38 -3.20
N PHE A 118 13.31 -0.27 -2.30
CA PHE A 118 12.86 -1.51 -1.66
C PHE A 118 11.52 -1.34 -0.93
N GLU A 119 11.36 -0.25 -0.18
CA GLU A 119 10.10 0.05 0.50
C GLU A 119 8.96 0.35 -0.47
N ALA A 120 9.25 0.96 -1.63
CA ALA A 120 8.25 1.19 -2.66
C ALA A 120 7.74 -0.12 -3.27
N ASP A 121 8.65 -1.06 -3.58
CA ASP A 121 8.29 -2.40 -4.04
C ASP A 121 7.50 -3.17 -2.97
N LEU A 122 7.94 -3.08 -1.71
CA LEU A 122 7.22 -3.68 -0.58
C LEU A 122 5.80 -3.10 -0.44
N PHE A 123 5.64 -1.79 -0.58
CA PHE A 123 4.33 -1.15 -0.53
C PHE A 123 3.41 -1.61 -1.67
N HIS A 124 3.95 -1.75 -2.88
CA HIS A 124 3.23 -2.30 -4.02
C HIS A 124 2.70 -3.72 -3.72
N GLN A 125 3.57 -4.61 -3.24
CA GLN A 125 3.20 -5.98 -2.90
C GLN A 125 2.23 -6.05 -1.71
N LEU A 126 2.37 -5.13 -0.75
CA LEU A 126 1.45 -5.03 0.38
C LEU A 126 0.03 -4.73 -0.10
N ILE A 127 -0.12 -3.78 -1.04
CA ILE A 127 -1.40 -3.43 -1.64
C ILE A 127 -1.96 -4.60 -2.46
N GLU A 128 -1.18 -5.16 -3.39
CA GLU A 128 -1.63 -6.22 -4.31
C GLU A 128 -2.03 -7.53 -3.59
N SER A 129 -1.35 -7.83 -2.49
CA SER A 129 -1.65 -9.01 -1.67
C SER A 129 -2.90 -8.82 -0.80
N ASN A 130 -3.42 -7.60 -0.64
CA ASN A 130 -4.56 -7.28 0.23
C ASN A 130 -5.91 -7.56 -0.45
N ARG A 131 -6.21 -8.85 -0.68
CA ARG A 131 -7.41 -9.31 -1.42
C ARG A 131 -8.56 -9.78 -0.51
N ASP A 132 -8.45 -9.57 0.79
CA ASP A 132 -9.46 -9.94 1.78
C ASP A 132 -9.60 -8.80 2.79
N PHE A 133 -10.64 -8.84 3.62
CA PHE A 133 -10.82 -7.83 4.65
C PHE A 133 -9.81 -7.99 5.78
N THR A 134 -9.38 -6.85 6.32
CA THR A 134 -8.39 -6.77 7.39
C THR A 134 -8.86 -5.79 8.46
N ALA A 135 -8.58 -6.10 9.73
CA ALA A 135 -8.95 -5.24 10.86
C ALA A 135 -8.19 -3.91 10.85
N TYR A 136 -6.99 -3.90 10.26
CA TYR A 136 -6.13 -2.75 10.07
C TYR A 136 -5.92 -2.49 8.57
N PRO A 137 -5.79 -1.23 8.12
CA PRO A 137 -5.47 -0.91 6.73
C PRO A 137 -4.29 -1.75 6.20
N PHE A 138 -4.49 -2.38 5.05
CA PHE A 138 -3.51 -3.27 4.40
C PHE A 138 -3.05 -4.49 5.24
N GLY A 139 -3.75 -4.79 6.34
CA GLY A 139 -3.37 -5.82 7.31
C GLY A 139 -2.14 -5.49 8.16
N ILE A 140 -1.78 -4.21 8.25
CA ILE A 140 -0.64 -3.74 9.04
C ILE A 140 -1.14 -2.98 10.27
N ARG A 141 -0.91 -3.55 11.45
CA ARG A 141 -1.32 -2.98 12.73
C ARG A 141 -0.49 -1.75 13.11
N ARG A 142 0.81 -1.77 12.86
CA ARG A 142 1.75 -0.72 13.25
C ARG A 142 2.94 -0.71 12.29
N VAL A 143 3.50 0.46 12.09
CA VAL A 143 4.78 0.65 11.40
C VAL A 143 5.76 1.31 12.35
N SER A 144 7.02 0.85 12.40
CA SER A 144 8.09 1.50 13.17
C SER A 144 9.25 1.83 12.22
N PRO A 145 9.24 3.04 11.61
CA PRO A 145 10.27 3.43 10.65
C PRO A 145 11.57 3.85 11.34
N LYS A 146 12.68 3.36 10.81
CA LYS A 146 14.06 3.82 11.06
C LYS A 146 14.70 4.25 9.73
N PRO A 147 15.81 4.99 9.73
CA PRO A 147 16.43 5.42 8.47
C PRO A 147 16.81 4.24 7.56
N ASP A 148 17.40 3.19 8.12
CA ASP A 148 18.00 2.04 7.41
C ASP A 148 17.09 0.80 7.33
N THR A 149 15.95 0.81 8.02
CA THR A 149 15.01 -0.31 8.06
C THR A 149 13.62 0.16 8.44
N ILE A 150 12.62 -0.67 8.13
CA ILE A 150 11.25 -0.50 8.62
C ILE A 150 10.78 -1.77 9.33
N GLU A 151 10.01 -1.65 10.41
CA GLU A 151 9.29 -2.78 11.01
C GLU A 151 7.80 -2.65 10.70
N LEU A 152 7.22 -3.69 10.13
CA LEU A 152 5.78 -3.82 9.88
C LEU A 152 5.22 -4.89 10.82
N VAL A 153 4.29 -4.48 11.68
CA VAL A 153 3.56 -5.40 12.56
C VAL A 153 2.32 -5.87 11.83
N VAL A 154 2.36 -7.11 11.34
CA VAL A 154 1.26 -7.76 10.66
C VAL A 154 0.16 -8.13 11.65
N GLU A 155 -1.10 -7.96 11.25
CA GLU A 155 -2.24 -8.09 12.17
C GLU A 155 -2.58 -9.54 12.56
N SER A 156 -2.37 -10.50 11.64
CA SER A 156 -2.91 -11.85 11.75
C SER A 156 -2.02 -12.88 11.06
N GLU A 157 -2.24 -14.14 11.40
CA GLU A 157 -1.51 -15.25 10.79
C GLU A 157 -1.83 -15.43 9.31
N GLN A 158 -3.11 -15.34 8.94
CA GLN A 158 -3.56 -15.42 7.55
C GLN A 158 -2.90 -14.33 6.71
N ARG A 159 -2.82 -13.11 7.25
CA ARG A 159 -2.15 -12.00 6.56
C ARG A 159 -0.66 -12.24 6.41
N ALA A 160 0.01 -12.78 7.43
CA ALA A 160 1.43 -13.10 7.36
C ALA A 160 1.73 -14.18 6.31
N ARG A 161 0.95 -15.26 6.27
CA ARG A 161 1.05 -16.31 5.22
C ARG A 161 0.93 -15.71 3.83
N ARG A 162 -0.13 -14.94 3.60
CA ARG A 162 -0.40 -14.30 2.30
C ARG A 162 0.67 -13.29 1.91
N LEU A 163 1.11 -12.44 2.85
CA LEU A 163 2.11 -11.44 2.57
C LEU A 163 3.45 -12.11 2.20
N LEU A 164 3.85 -13.13 2.94
CA LEU A 164 5.11 -13.82 2.67
C LEU A 164 5.08 -14.56 1.33
N SER A 165 3.98 -15.24 0.99
CA SER A 165 3.84 -15.92 -0.31
C SER A 165 3.85 -14.96 -1.50
N TRP A 166 3.45 -13.69 -1.29
CA TRP A 166 3.50 -12.64 -2.31
C TRP A 166 4.86 -11.97 -2.44
N LEU A 167 5.62 -11.90 -1.35
CA LEU A 167 6.93 -11.23 -1.33
C LEU A 167 8.06 -12.12 -1.82
N LEU A 168 8.07 -13.39 -1.43
CA LEU A 168 9.20 -14.28 -1.64
C LEU A 168 9.34 -14.65 -3.14
N PRO A 169 10.51 -14.39 -3.77
CA PRO A 169 10.64 -14.53 -5.20
C PRO A 169 10.71 -15.98 -5.67
N CYS A 170 9.90 -16.35 -6.64
CA CYS A 170 9.92 -17.65 -7.31
C CYS A 170 10.00 -17.51 -8.83
N TYR A 171 10.48 -18.55 -9.48
CA TYR A 171 10.64 -18.60 -10.94
C TYR A 171 9.82 -19.74 -11.53
N GLU A 172 8.97 -19.40 -12.48
CA GLU A 172 8.30 -20.36 -13.36
C GLU A 172 9.27 -20.81 -14.46
N PRO A 173 9.61 -22.10 -14.60
CA PRO A 173 10.54 -22.56 -15.63
C PRO A 173 10.08 -22.19 -17.05
N GLY A 174 10.90 -21.42 -17.75
CA GLY A 174 10.57 -20.88 -19.08
C GLY A 174 9.58 -19.70 -19.05
N GLY A 175 9.18 -19.25 -17.87
CA GLY A 175 8.25 -18.14 -17.63
C GLY A 175 8.93 -16.96 -16.90
N GLU A 176 8.15 -16.31 -16.04
CA GLU A 176 8.53 -15.06 -15.37
C GLU A 176 9.05 -15.29 -13.94
N VAL A 177 9.67 -14.25 -13.37
CA VAL A 177 9.96 -14.19 -11.93
C VAL A 177 8.82 -13.46 -11.22
N HIS A 178 8.26 -14.11 -10.20
CA HIS A 178 7.23 -13.53 -9.34
C HIS A 178 7.81 -13.06 -8.01
N GLY A 179 7.10 -12.19 -7.29
CA GLY A 179 7.53 -11.65 -5.99
C GLY A 179 8.48 -10.45 -6.10
N VAL A 180 9.24 -10.17 -5.04
CA VAL A 180 10.24 -9.10 -5.02
C VAL A 180 11.60 -9.65 -5.42
N LEU A 181 12.13 -9.19 -6.56
CA LEU A 181 13.43 -9.61 -7.09
C LEU A 181 14.56 -9.43 -6.08
N GLY A 182 15.41 -10.44 -5.94
CA GLY A 182 16.55 -10.42 -5.04
C GLY A 182 16.18 -10.51 -3.56
N LEU A 183 14.91 -10.63 -3.19
CA LEU A 183 14.52 -10.71 -1.79
C LEU A 183 15.00 -12.03 -1.16
N ARG A 184 15.57 -11.93 0.04
CA ARG A 184 16.06 -13.05 0.85
C ARG A 184 15.64 -12.85 2.31
N ILE A 185 15.40 -13.96 3.01
CA ILE A 185 15.20 -13.95 4.47
C ILE A 185 16.58 -13.92 5.13
N ARG A 186 16.95 -12.77 5.71
CA ARG A 186 18.23 -12.60 6.41
C ARG A 186 18.23 -13.30 7.76
N GLN A 187 17.16 -13.11 8.53
CA GLN A 187 17.06 -13.60 9.90
C GLN A 187 15.65 -14.08 10.21
N ARG A 188 15.57 -15.11 11.07
CA ARG A 188 14.34 -15.63 11.67
C ARG A 188 14.49 -15.52 13.17
N THR A 189 13.59 -14.80 13.82
CA THR A 189 13.65 -14.58 15.27
C THR A 189 12.35 -15.02 15.92
N VAL A 190 12.31 -15.00 17.25
CA VAL A 190 11.07 -15.25 18.00
C VAL A 190 9.98 -14.21 17.75
N ARG A 191 10.34 -13.04 17.19
CA ARG A 191 9.41 -11.92 16.95
C ARG A 191 8.94 -11.81 15.50
N GLY A 192 9.60 -12.49 14.57
CA GLY A 192 9.33 -12.34 13.15
C GLY A 192 10.54 -12.62 12.26
N VAL A 193 10.43 -12.20 11.01
CA VAL A 193 11.44 -12.41 9.96
C VAL A 193 11.99 -11.09 9.44
N GLU A 194 13.29 -11.05 9.20
CA GLU A 194 13.97 -9.95 8.52
C GLU A 194 14.15 -10.30 7.05
N LEU A 195 13.69 -9.43 6.17
CA LEU A 195 13.83 -9.56 4.73
C LEU A 195 14.77 -8.46 4.21
N HIS A 196 15.54 -8.79 3.19
CA HIS A 196 16.45 -7.85 2.54
C HIS A 196 16.64 -8.16 1.06
N LEU A 197 17.14 -7.19 0.30
CA LEU A 197 17.59 -7.41 -1.06
C LEU A 197 19.04 -7.93 -1.05
N ALA A 198 19.26 -9.03 -1.76
CA ALA A 198 20.55 -9.68 -1.98
C ALA A 198 21.62 -8.66 -2.42
N GLY A 199 22.78 -8.70 -1.76
CA GLY A 199 23.88 -7.76 -1.99
C GLY A 199 23.63 -6.31 -1.54
N GLN A 200 22.53 -6.02 -0.85
CA GLN A 200 22.20 -4.67 -0.37
C GLN A 200 22.00 -4.64 1.16
N ARG A 201 22.22 -3.45 1.74
CA ARG A 201 22.00 -3.19 3.17
C ARG A 201 20.54 -2.89 3.51
N THR A 202 19.62 -3.09 2.56
CA THR A 202 18.20 -2.85 2.78
C THR A 202 17.64 -3.82 3.83
N SER A 203 16.55 -3.44 4.48
CA SER A 203 15.96 -4.26 5.53
C SER A 203 14.50 -3.90 5.79
N VAL A 204 13.68 -4.93 5.99
CA VAL A 204 12.37 -4.85 6.61
C VAL A 204 12.18 -5.98 7.61
N TRP A 205 11.59 -5.67 8.75
CA TRP A 205 11.12 -6.66 9.70
C TRP A 205 9.62 -6.87 9.55
N LEU A 206 9.20 -8.10 9.31
CA LEU A 206 7.80 -8.50 9.42
C LEU A 206 7.60 -9.20 10.76
N THR A 207 6.76 -8.62 11.62
CA THR A 207 6.51 -9.10 12.99
C THR A 207 5.01 -9.19 13.28
N GLY A 208 4.63 -9.59 14.50
CA GLY A 208 3.24 -9.60 14.96
C GLY A 208 2.78 -11.00 15.36
N PRO A 209 2.58 -11.92 14.39
CA PRO A 209 2.32 -13.33 14.67
C PRO A 209 3.47 -14.03 15.38
N HIS A 210 3.17 -15.17 16.01
CA HIS A 210 4.17 -16.01 16.67
C HIS A 210 5.20 -16.56 15.65
N ARG A 211 6.42 -16.87 16.11
CA ARG A 211 7.50 -17.36 15.23
C ARG A 211 7.11 -18.60 14.42
N ASP A 212 6.30 -19.48 15.01
CA ASP A 212 5.91 -20.74 14.38
C ASP A 212 4.99 -20.49 13.19
N VAL A 213 4.24 -19.38 13.19
CA VAL A 213 3.42 -18.94 12.07
C VAL A 213 4.31 -18.51 10.90
N TRP A 214 5.37 -17.75 11.16
CA TRP A 214 6.31 -17.34 10.11
C TRP A 214 7.05 -18.53 9.50
N LYS A 215 7.44 -19.48 10.34
CA LYS A 215 8.05 -20.74 9.89
C LYS A 215 7.06 -21.56 9.04
N SER A 216 5.80 -21.68 9.49
CA SER A 216 4.74 -22.37 8.75
C SER A 216 4.49 -21.68 7.41
N ALA A 217 4.32 -20.35 7.40
CA ALA A 217 4.10 -19.55 6.19
C ALA A 217 5.22 -19.73 5.15
N GLU A 218 6.48 -19.75 5.60
CA GLU A 218 7.62 -19.99 4.70
C GLU A 218 7.60 -21.41 4.12
N ASN A 219 7.29 -22.42 4.94
CA ASN A 219 7.20 -23.81 4.51
C ASN A 219 6.02 -24.02 3.54
N GLU A 220 4.84 -23.48 3.85
CA GLU A 220 3.66 -23.49 2.98
C GLU A 220 3.97 -22.84 1.63
N SER A 221 4.70 -21.71 1.63
CA SER A 221 5.14 -21.06 0.38
C SER A 221 6.11 -21.93 -0.42
N LEU A 222 7.01 -22.65 0.27
CA LEU A 222 7.96 -23.56 -0.38
C LEU A 222 7.26 -24.79 -0.97
N GLU A 223 6.33 -25.40 -0.23
CA GLU A 223 5.50 -26.51 -0.69
C GLU A 223 4.68 -26.10 -1.91
N HIS A 224 4.00 -24.94 -1.86
CA HIS A 224 3.23 -24.44 -2.98
C HIS A 224 4.08 -24.22 -4.25
N VAL A 225 5.27 -23.64 -4.10
CA VAL A 225 6.21 -23.45 -5.22
C VAL A 225 6.68 -24.79 -5.77
N ALA A 226 6.94 -25.78 -4.92
CA ALA A 226 7.32 -27.12 -5.35
C ALA A 226 6.18 -27.84 -6.08
N ASP A 227 4.93 -27.72 -5.61
CA ASP A 227 3.74 -28.30 -6.24
C ASP A 227 3.50 -27.75 -7.65
N LEU A 228 3.85 -26.48 -7.89
CA LEU A 228 3.80 -25.84 -9.22
C LEU A 228 4.98 -26.23 -10.13
N GLY A 229 5.97 -26.97 -9.62
CA GLY A 229 7.22 -27.24 -10.33
C GLY A 229 8.11 -26.00 -10.50
N TRP A 230 7.91 -24.98 -9.68
CA TRP A 230 8.62 -23.70 -9.73
C TRP A 230 9.87 -23.72 -8.84
N LYS A 231 10.78 -22.76 -9.06
CA LYS A 231 12.02 -22.61 -8.29
C LYS A 231 11.87 -21.52 -7.24
N ALA A 232 12.08 -21.85 -5.97
CA ALA A 232 12.10 -20.89 -4.86
C ALA A 232 13.41 -20.07 -4.85
N LEU A 233 13.44 -18.91 -5.51
CA LEU A 233 14.65 -18.09 -5.64
C LEU A 233 15.10 -17.51 -4.30
N TRP A 234 14.18 -17.28 -3.35
CA TRP A 234 14.54 -16.79 -2.01
C TRP A 234 15.37 -17.78 -1.18
N ARG A 235 15.38 -19.07 -1.54
CA ARG A 235 16.26 -20.11 -0.97
C ARG A 235 17.59 -20.26 -1.72
N GLY A 236 17.76 -19.48 -2.79
CA GLY A 236 18.95 -19.47 -3.63
C GLY A 236 20.13 -18.73 -2.97
N PRO A 237 21.15 -18.37 -3.76
CA PRO A 237 22.34 -17.72 -3.23
C PRO A 237 22.05 -16.35 -2.59
N GLU A 238 22.99 -15.86 -1.79
CA GLU A 238 22.97 -14.51 -1.18
C GLU A 238 23.09 -13.37 -2.21
N HIS A 239 23.43 -13.71 -3.46
CA HIS A 239 23.39 -12.80 -4.61
C HIS A 239 22.19 -13.14 -5.52
N TRP A 240 21.98 -12.31 -6.53
CA TRP A 240 20.90 -12.53 -7.50
C TRP A 240 21.17 -13.80 -8.31
N SER A 241 20.11 -14.57 -8.58
CA SER A 241 20.18 -15.74 -9.46
C SER A 241 20.28 -15.32 -10.92
N ALA A 242 20.66 -16.24 -11.80
CA ALA A 242 20.70 -15.96 -13.25
C ALA A 242 19.32 -15.58 -13.79
N GLU A 243 18.26 -16.21 -13.27
CA GLU A 243 16.87 -15.92 -13.63
C GLU A 243 16.45 -14.52 -13.18
N GLU A 244 16.80 -14.11 -11.95
CA GLU A 244 16.53 -12.74 -11.46
C GLU A 244 17.28 -11.68 -12.28
N VAL A 245 18.55 -11.94 -12.64
CA VAL A 245 19.36 -11.03 -13.47
C VAL A 245 18.78 -10.90 -14.88
N ALA A 246 18.39 -12.03 -15.49
CA ALA A 246 17.79 -12.03 -16.82
C ALA A 246 16.47 -11.26 -16.83
N PHE A 247 15.59 -11.53 -15.85
CA PHE A 247 14.30 -10.85 -15.71
C PHE A 247 14.48 -9.34 -15.51
N GLU A 248 15.39 -8.90 -14.64
CA GLU A 248 15.67 -7.47 -14.43
C GLU A 248 16.19 -6.80 -15.69
N HIS A 249 17.05 -7.48 -16.45
CA HIS A 249 17.57 -6.93 -17.70
C HIS A 249 16.48 -6.76 -18.77
N GLU A 250 15.57 -7.71 -18.86
CA GLU A 250 14.48 -7.70 -19.85
C GLU A 250 13.37 -6.71 -19.49
N TRP A 251 12.89 -6.73 -18.24
CA TRP A 251 11.65 -6.05 -17.85
C TRP A 251 11.85 -4.78 -17.03
N ASN A 252 12.95 -4.69 -16.29
CA ASN A 252 13.22 -3.56 -15.39
C ASN A 252 14.30 -2.63 -15.93
N THR A 253 14.52 -2.62 -17.24
CA THR A 253 15.32 -1.60 -17.92
C THR A 253 14.43 -0.56 -18.61
N GLY A 254 14.91 0.68 -18.70
CA GLY A 254 14.23 1.74 -19.45
C GLY A 254 13.45 2.75 -18.61
N GLU A 255 12.55 3.47 -19.30
CA GLU A 255 11.92 4.68 -18.79
C GLU A 255 10.98 4.43 -17.61
N TRP A 256 10.23 3.33 -17.65
CA TRP A 256 9.31 2.97 -16.58
C TRP A 256 10.03 2.76 -15.24
N THR A 257 11.13 1.99 -15.22
CA THR A 257 11.93 1.78 -14.01
C THR A 257 12.53 3.09 -13.49
N ARG A 258 12.98 3.97 -14.40
CA ARG A 258 13.50 5.30 -14.00
C ARG A 258 12.42 6.12 -13.28
N GLN A 259 11.21 6.15 -13.83
CA GLN A 259 10.09 6.86 -13.22
C GLN A 259 9.66 6.21 -11.90
N PHE A 260 9.59 4.87 -11.85
CA PHE A 260 9.30 4.15 -10.62
C PHE A 260 10.26 4.56 -9.49
N ARG A 261 11.57 4.53 -9.77
CA ARG A 261 12.62 4.95 -8.82
C ARG A 261 12.52 6.44 -8.47
N ALA A 262 12.19 7.31 -9.44
CA ALA A 262 12.00 8.73 -9.20
C ALA A 262 10.81 9.00 -8.26
N GLY A 263 9.71 8.27 -8.41
CA GLY A 263 8.50 8.40 -7.58
C GLY A 263 8.50 7.54 -6.32
N ALA A 264 9.51 6.70 -6.08
CA ALA A 264 9.58 5.73 -4.98
C ALA A 264 9.46 6.39 -3.58
N TRP A 265 9.81 7.67 -3.47
CA TRP A 265 9.66 8.43 -2.22
C TRP A 265 8.20 8.48 -1.74
N SER A 266 7.23 8.50 -2.66
CA SER A 266 5.80 8.58 -2.33
C SER A 266 5.32 7.30 -1.66
N ALA A 267 5.67 6.15 -2.25
CA ALA A 267 5.33 4.81 -1.74
C ALA A 267 6.03 4.50 -0.41
N SER A 268 7.35 4.72 -0.34
CA SER A 268 8.12 4.56 0.90
C SER A 268 7.59 5.50 1.99
N GLY A 269 7.31 6.75 1.64
CA GLY A 269 6.75 7.74 2.56
C GLY A 269 5.37 7.35 3.11
N LEU A 270 4.47 6.85 2.26
CA LEU A 270 3.16 6.31 2.64
C LEU A 270 3.30 5.07 3.52
N LEU A 271 4.18 4.13 3.15
CA LEU A 271 4.44 2.91 3.93
C LEU A 271 4.85 3.26 5.37
N ARG A 272 5.76 4.23 5.53
CA ARG A 272 6.23 4.73 6.84
C ARG A 272 5.14 5.43 7.65
N ARG A 273 4.01 5.78 7.05
CA ARG A 273 2.89 6.55 7.62
C ARG A 273 1.54 5.83 7.51
N LEU A 274 1.55 4.50 7.31
CA LEU A 274 0.32 3.71 7.15
C LEU A 274 -0.65 3.83 8.32
N GLY A 275 -0.16 4.15 9.52
CA GLY A 275 -0.98 4.38 10.70
C GLY A 275 -2.02 5.48 10.50
N LEU A 276 -1.79 6.45 9.60
CA LEU A 276 -2.74 7.52 9.28
C LEU A 276 -4.12 6.97 8.87
N PHE A 277 -4.13 5.96 8.00
CA PHE A 277 -5.37 5.37 7.52
C PHE A 277 -6.16 4.71 8.65
N ARG A 278 -5.47 4.20 9.68
CA ARG A 278 -6.11 3.57 10.84
C ARG A 278 -6.62 4.58 11.86
N THR A 279 -5.92 5.70 12.02
CA THR A 279 -6.10 6.63 13.15
C THR A 279 -6.96 7.83 12.80
N LEU A 280 -6.98 8.24 11.52
CA LEU A 280 -7.72 9.40 11.05
C LEU A 280 -9.00 9.09 10.29
N THR A 281 -9.11 7.89 9.73
CA THR A 281 -10.29 7.51 8.95
C THR A 281 -11.25 6.67 9.78
N ALA A 282 -12.54 6.87 9.57
CA ALA A 282 -13.60 5.98 10.01
C ALA A 282 -13.98 5.02 8.86
N ALA A 283 -13.00 4.62 8.04
CA ALA A 283 -13.21 3.70 6.95
C ALA A 283 -13.49 2.29 7.50
N ASP A 284 -14.21 1.49 6.75
CA ASP A 284 -14.40 0.05 6.95
C ASP A 284 -13.22 -0.73 6.38
N ALA A 285 -12.80 -0.36 5.17
CA ALA A 285 -11.70 -0.97 4.47
C ALA A 285 -10.82 0.10 3.81
N VAL A 286 -9.55 -0.21 3.69
CA VAL A 286 -8.61 0.57 2.89
C VAL A 286 -7.88 -0.38 1.96
N THR A 287 -8.03 -0.14 0.67
CA THR A 287 -7.40 -0.91 -0.40
C THR A 287 -6.71 0.06 -1.36
N GLY A 288 -6.15 -0.46 -2.45
CA GLY A 288 -5.59 0.38 -3.48
C GLY A 288 -5.00 -0.43 -4.61
N TYR A 289 -4.32 0.27 -5.50
CA TYR A 289 -3.48 -0.31 -6.54
C TYR A 289 -2.46 0.71 -7.05
N LYS A 290 -1.43 0.23 -7.73
CA LYS A 290 -0.52 1.08 -8.50
C LYS A 290 -1.17 1.40 -9.85
N GLY A 291 -1.54 2.66 -10.07
CA GLY A 291 -2.19 3.10 -11.29
C GLY A 291 -1.24 3.10 -12.49
N LEU A 292 -1.81 2.91 -13.68
CA LEU A 292 -1.11 3.18 -14.94
C LEU A 292 -1.03 4.70 -15.17
N GLY A 293 -0.12 5.12 -16.06
CA GLY A 293 0.16 6.52 -16.37
C GLY A 293 -1.10 7.35 -16.66
N ILE A 294 -0.98 8.67 -16.49
CA ILE A 294 -2.10 9.61 -16.61
C ILE A 294 -2.02 10.38 -17.92
N ASN A 295 -3.14 10.41 -18.65
CA ASN A 295 -3.31 11.33 -19.77
C ASN A 295 -3.20 12.77 -19.29
N GLY A 296 -2.30 13.56 -19.89
CA GLY A 296 -2.05 14.95 -19.51
C GLY A 296 -0.66 15.22 -18.89
N TYR A 297 0.17 14.18 -18.75
CA TYR A 297 1.61 14.32 -18.49
C TYR A 297 2.40 13.97 -19.74
N ASP A 298 3.50 14.69 -19.98
CA ASP A 298 4.47 14.30 -21.01
C ASP A 298 5.14 12.97 -20.60
N GLY A 299 5.26 12.03 -21.54
CA GLY A 299 5.88 10.72 -21.29
C GLY A 299 4.96 9.75 -20.53
N SER A 300 5.51 8.94 -19.62
CA SER A 300 4.75 7.93 -18.88
C SER A 300 4.19 8.43 -17.53
N GLY A 301 4.45 9.70 -17.19
CA GLY A 301 3.87 10.39 -16.03
C GLY A 301 4.44 9.98 -14.67
N PRO A 302 3.90 10.55 -13.57
CA PRO A 302 4.31 10.18 -12.22
C PRO A 302 3.91 8.75 -11.86
N VAL A 303 4.60 8.16 -10.89
CA VAL A 303 4.16 6.90 -10.27
C VAL A 303 2.85 7.15 -9.51
N ARG A 304 1.77 6.54 -9.97
CA ARG A 304 0.42 6.72 -9.40
C ARG A 304 0.08 5.65 -8.38
N TRP A 305 -0.32 6.09 -7.19
CA TRP A 305 -0.89 5.25 -6.13
C TRP A 305 -2.34 5.63 -5.89
N CYS A 306 -3.26 4.74 -6.25
CA CYS A 306 -4.69 4.92 -6.01
C CYS A 306 -5.06 4.18 -4.72
N LEU A 307 -5.55 4.90 -3.71
CA LEU A 307 -5.96 4.34 -2.43
C LEU A 307 -7.46 4.53 -2.24
N ASP A 308 -8.18 3.42 -2.11
CA ASP A 308 -9.61 3.40 -1.83
C ASP A 308 -9.84 3.42 -0.32
N ILE A 309 -10.58 4.42 0.14
CA ILE A 309 -10.93 4.62 1.54
C ILE A 309 -12.44 4.42 1.65
N ILE A 310 -12.82 3.18 1.93
CA ILE A 310 -14.20 2.70 1.78
C ILE A 310 -14.93 2.86 3.10
N HIS A 311 -16.08 3.52 3.08
CA HIS A 311 -16.94 3.74 4.23
C HIS A 311 -18.31 3.11 3.99
N ARG A 312 -18.95 2.59 5.03
CA ARG A 312 -20.38 2.28 4.99
C ARG A 312 -21.25 3.53 4.92
N SER A 313 -22.48 3.32 4.47
CA SER A 313 -23.53 4.33 4.42
C SER A 313 -23.72 5.02 5.77
N GLY A 314 -23.90 6.34 5.75
CA GLY A 314 -24.09 7.16 6.95
C GLY A 314 -22.79 7.61 7.65
N ILE A 315 -21.63 7.05 7.29
CA ILE A 315 -20.35 7.52 7.82
C ILE A 315 -19.76 8.61 6.92
N ARG A 316 -19.58 9.82 7.47
CA ARG A 316 -19.01 10.96 6.72
C ARG A 316 -17.54 10.71 6.34
N HIS A 317 -17.20 11.01 5.08
CA HIS A 317 -15.82 11.03 4.61
C HIS A 317 -15.06 12.20 5.23
N ARG A 318 -14.14 11.93 6.18
CA ARG A 318 -13.32 12.96 6.83
C ARG A 318 -12.10 13.33 5.99
N LYS A 319 -12.33 13.73 4.74
CA LYS A 319 -11.30 13.96 3.72
C LYS A 319 -10.22 14.93 4.20
N GLN A 320 -10.66 16.08 4.74
CA GLN A 320 -9.78 17.20 5.11
C GLN A 320 -8.70 16.80 6.13
N HIS A 321 -9.08 16.07 7.19
CA HIS A 321 -8.12 15.66 8.24
C HIS A 321 -7.03 14.73 7.70
N LEU A 322 -7.39 13.80 6.82
CA LEU A 322 -6.41 12.91 6.20
C LEU A 322 -5.48 13.68 5.28
N ILE A 323 -6.01 14.63 4.50
CA ILE A 323 -5.22 15.44 3.58
C ILE A 323 -4.24 16.31 4.36
N GLU A 324 -4.70 17.04 5.38
CA GLU A 324 -3.86 17.87 6.23
C GLU A 324 -2.74 17.08 6.90
N ALA A 325 -2.99 15.82 7.28
CA ALA A 325 -1.96 14.95 7.82
C ALA A 325 -0.99 14.46 6.74
N ILE A 326 -1.46 14.12 5.55
CA ILE A 326 -0.57 13.71 4.46
C ILE A 326 0.29 14.89 3.98
N THR A 327 -0.23 16.13 3.98
CA THR A 327 0.50 17.34 3.59
C THR A 327 1.16 18.07 4.76
N ASP A 328 1.19 17.46 5.96
CA ASP A 328 1.78 18.06 7.16
C ASP A 328 3.29 18.31 6.92
N PRO A 329 3.81 19.54 7.11
CA PRO A 329 5.20 19.84 6.77
C PRO A 329 6.23 19.17 7.69
N GLU A 330 5.84 18.72 8.90
CA GLU A 330 6.74 18.07 9.85
C GLU A 330 6.59 16.54 9.85
N PHE A 331 5.37 16.04 9.65
CA PHE A 331 5.06 14.62 9.73
C PHE A 331 4.60 13.98 8.42
N GLY A 332 4.12 14.77 7.48
CA GLY A 332 3.52 14.32 6.21
C GLY A 332 4.56 14.04 5.14
N LEU A 333 4.12 14.19 3.90
CA LEU A 333 4.86 14.00 2.67
C LEU A 333 5.01 15.36 1.96
N PRO A 334 6.05 15.53 1.12
CA PRO A 334 6.26 16.76 0.35
C PRO A 334 5.32 16.82 -0.86
N VAL A 335 4.01 16.80 -0.59
CA VAL A 335 2.95 16.83 -1.60
C VAL A 335 2.00 17.99 -1.37
N SER A 336 1.37 18.45 -2.44
CA SER A 336 0.31 19.46 -2.43
C SER A 336 -0.92 18.94 -3.16
N ARG A 337 -2.08 19.56 -2.91
CA ARG A 337 -3.27 19.28 -3.71
C ARG A 337 -3.02 19.66 -5.17
N ALA A 338 -3.43 18.77 -6.06
CA ALA A 338 -3.34 18.96 -7.49
C ALA A 338 -4.72 18.84 -8.14
N ASP A 339 -4.89 19.50 -9.27
CA ASP A 339 -6.10 19.39 -10.08
C ASP A 339 -6.15 18.04 -10.79
N HIS A 340 -7.37 17.56 -11.04
CA HIS A 340 -7.59 16.36 -11.84
C HIS A 340 -7.34 16.67 -13.31
N LEU A 341 -6.30 16.08 -13.89
CA LEU A 341 -5.93 16.24 -15.31
C LEU A 341 -6.59 15.19 -16.20
N ASP A 342 -7.14 14.14 -15.60
CA ASP A 342 -7.68 12.97 -16.27
C ASP A 342 -9.11 13.24 -16.75
N ALA A 343 -9.31 13.58 -18.03
CA ALA A 343 -10.64 13.71 -18.64
C ALA A 343 -11.39 12.37 -18.84
N ILE A 344 -10.86 11.26 -18.30
CA ILE A 344 -11.33 9.89 -18.54
C ILE A 344 -12.52 9.55 -17.65
N TYR A 345 -12.64 10.18 -16.48
CA TYR A 345 -13.74 9.93 -15.55
C TYR A 345 -14.71 11.12 -15.54
N PRO A 346 -16.04 10.88 -15.54
CA PRO A 346 -17.03 11.95 -15.41
C PRO A 346 -16.79 12.75 -14.13
N PRO A 347 -16.85 14.10 -14.14
CA PRO A 347 -16.58 14.94 -12.97
C PRO A 347 -17.37 14.56 -11.71
N GLU A 348 -18.61 14.10 -11.90
CA GLU A 348 -19.52 13.60 -10.85
C GLU A 348 -19.00 12.34 -10.12
N THR A 349 -18.16 11.53 -10.76
CA THR A 349 -17.49 10.39 -10.10
C THR A 349 -16.24 10.80 -9.30
N MET A 350 -15.74 12.01 -9.52
CA MET A 350 -14.46 12.50 -8.98
C MET A 350 -14.61 13.45 -7.78
N GLU A 351 -15.83 13.84 -7.39
CA GLU A 351 -16.09 14.74 -6.25
C GLU A 351 -15.48 14.21 -4.93
N ASN A 352 -15.38 12.89 -4.82
CA ASN A 352 -14.81 12.21 -3.66
C ASN A 352 -13.36 11.78 -3.86
N TRP A 353 -12.68 12.23 -4.92
CA TRP A 353 -11.30 11.86 -5.21
C TRP A 353 -10.40 13.06 -4.97
N ILE A 354 -9.32 12.85 -4.23
CA ILE A 354 -8.34 13.88 -3.92
C ILE A 354 -7.00 13.46 -4.48
N ARG A 355 -6.42 14.33 -5.29
CA ARG A 355 -5.13 14.14 -5.90
C ARG A 355 -4.07 14.95 -5.16
N LEU A 356 -2.96 14.31 -4.85
CA LEU A 356 -1.79 14.91 -4.23
C LEU A 356 -0.56 14.58 -5.07
N ASP A 357 0.20 15.58 -5.51
CA ASP A 357 1.46 15.40 -6.24
C ASP A 357 2.61 16.21 -5.62
N ASP A 358 3.83 15.88 -6.04
CA ASP A 358 5.01 16.71 -5.80
C ASP A 358 5.22 17.72 -6.93
N GLU A 359 5.95 18.80 -6.63
CA GLU A 359 6.30 19.84 -7.61
C GLU A 359 7.04 19.27 -8.83
N ALA A 360 7.90 18.26 -8.62
CA ALA A 360 8.64 17.61 -9.69
C ALA A 360 7.82 16.57 -10.46
N ARG A 361 6.57 16.32 -10.06
CA ARG A 361 5.62 15.41 -10.72
C ARG A 361 6.20 14.01 -10.94
N THR A 362 6.88 13.50 -9.93
CA THR A 362 7.50 12.18 -9.92
C THR A 362 6.62 11.14 -9.23
N GLY A 363 5.83 11.55 -8.24
CA GLY A 363 4.93 10.69 -7.49
C GLY A 363 3.54 11.31 -7.36
N LEU A 364 2.52 10.46 -7.46
CA LEU A 364 1.12 10.85 -7.37
C LEU A 364 0.37 9.96 -6.39
N ILE A 365 -0.37 10.57 -5.48
CA ILE A 365 -1.23 9.88 -4.53
C ILE A 365 -2.67 10.32 -4.80
N GLU A 366 -3.53 9.36 -5.10
CA GLU A 366 -4.96 9.58 -5.27
C GLU A 366 -5.71 8.91 -4.13
N LEU A 367 -6.44 9.71 -3.36
CA LEU A 367 -7.28 9.26 -2.26
C LEU A 367 -8.71 9.24 -2.73
N ARG A 368 -9.30 8.05 -2.87
CA ARG A 368 -10.68 7.87 -3.34
C ARG A 368 -11.57 7.49 -2.18
N PHE A 369 -12.45 8.40 -1.80
CA PHE A 369 -13.40 8.15 -0.73
C PHE A 369 -14.67 7.56 -1.35
N THR A 370 -14.99 6.32 -1.00
CA THR A 370 -16.12 5.59 -1.58
C THR A 370 -17.08 5.16 -0.48
N THR A 371 -18.36 5.06 -0.83
CA THR A 371 -19.39 4.50 0.04
C THR A 371 -19.77 3.12 -0.46
N CYS A 372 -19.61 2.09 0.37
CA CYS A 372 -19.98 0.71 0.07
C CYS A 372 -20.26 -0.06 1.37
N ASP A 373 -21.42 -0.70 1.43
CA ASP A 373 -21.82 -1.53 2.57
C ASP A 373 -21.42 -2.99 2.33
N TYR A 374 -20.37 -3.44 3.02
CA TYR A 374 -19.97 -4.85 3.00
C TYR A 374 -20.62 -5.61 4.14
N GLU A 375 -21.47 -6.59 3.82
CA GLU A 375 -22.14 -7.45 4.81
C GLU A 375 -21.13 -8.16 5.73
N GLN A 376 -19.96 -8.52 5.20
CA GLN A 376 -18.87 -9.15 5.95
C GLN A 376 -18.30 -8.25 7.05
N LEU A 377 -18.48 -6.93 6.96
CA LEU A 377 -17.97 -5.95 7.92
C LEU A 377 -19.06 -5.38 8.84
N GLN A 378 -20.31 -5.85 8.72
CA GLN A 378 -21.40 -5.45 9.61
C GLN A 378 -21.60 -6.52 10.70
N LEU A 379 -21.53 -6.13 11.98
CA LEU A 379 -21.66 -7.08 13.09
C LEU A 379 -22.99 -7.83 13.13
N SER A 380 -24.06 -7.24 12.59
CA SER A 380 -25.39 -7.86 12.58
C SER A 380 -25.53 -8.95 11.51
N THR A 381 -24.66 -8.98 10.49
CA THR A 381 -24.82 -9.87 9.33
C THR A 381 -23.56 -10.66 8.96
N CYS A 382 -22.40 -10.35 9.56
CA CYS A 382 -21.14 -11.00 9.18
C CYS A 382 -21.11 -12.48 9.57
N GLY A 383 -20.47 -13.30 8.74
CA GLY A 383 -20.16 -14.69 9.06
C GLY A 383 -19.17 -14.81 10.24
N PRO A 384 -19.14 -15.97 10.94
CA PRO A 384 -18.24 -16.20 12.07
C PRO A 384 -16.76 -15.92 11.76
N GLU A 385 -16.31 -16.19 10.53
CA GLU A 385 -14.95 -15.97 10.06
C GLU A 385 -14.56 -14.49 10.00
N TYR A 386 -15.54 -13.58 9.88
CA TYR A 386 -15.31 -12.13 9.82
C TYR A 386 -15.61 -11.41 11.14
N GLN A 387 -16.20 -12.09 12.13
CA GLN A 387 -16.68 -11.45 13.36
C GLN A 387 -15.59 -10.63 14.06
N ALA A 388 -14.40 -11.19 14.27
CA ALA A 388 -13.30 -10.49 14.92
C ALA A 388 -12.82 -9.25 14.13
N ILE A 389 -12.89 -9.32 12.79
CA ILE A 389 -12.55 -8.20 11.90
C ILE A 389 -13.61 -7.11 12.03
N ALA A 390 -14.89 -7.48 11.90
CA ALA A 390 -16.02 -6.56 12.04
C ALA A 390 -16.00 -5.86 13.42
N GLU A 391 -15.77 -6.59 14.52
CA GLU A 391 -15.66 -6.02 15.87
C GLU A 391 -14.49 -5.02 15.99
N ALA A 392 -13.36 -5.30 15.34
CA ALA A 392 -12.22 -4.40 15.34
C ALA A 392 -12.48 -3.14 14.50
N VAL A 393 -13.15 -3.27 13.36
CA VAL A 393 -13.57 -2.17 12.49
C VAL A 393 -14.61 -1.29 13.19
N GLU A 394 -15.61 -1.86 13.87
CA GLU A 394 -16.62 -1.11 14.61
C GLU A 394 -16.03 -0.30 15.77
N ARG A 395 -15.13 -0.93 16.55
CA ARG A 395 -14.41 -0.23 17.61
C ARG A 395 -13.56 0.92 17.04
N ARG A 396 -12.95 0.73 15.87
CA ARG A 396 -12.22 1.80 15.16
C ARG A 396 -13.15 2.96 14.84
N ILE A 397 -14.25 2.67 14.15
CA ILE A 397 -15.18 3.68 13.66
C ILE A 397 -15.76 4.44 14.84
N SER A 398 -16.20 3.75 15.88
CA SER A 398 -16.70 4.35 17.12
C SER A 398 -15.67 5.30 17.76
N THR A 399 -14.41 4.84 17.88
CA THR A 399 -13.32 5.66 18.44
C THR A 399 -13.02 6.88 17.58
N ALA A 400 -12.96 6.71 16.25
CA ALA A 400 -12.71 7.80 15.32
C ALA A 400 -13.85 8.82 15.40
N THR A 401 -15.10 8.38 15.42
CA THR A 401 -16.29 9.23 15.55
C THR A 401 -16.27 10.05 16.84
N GLN A 402 -15.99 9.41 17.99
CA GLN A 402 -15.94 10.08 19.30
C GLN A 402 -14.82 11.12 19.41
N ARG A 403 -13.61 10.82 18.94
CA ARG A 403 -12.45 11.73 19.07
C ARG A 403 -12.61 13.07 18.36
N LEU A 404 -13.51 13.13 17.40
CA LEU A 404 -13.60 14.23 16.45
C LEU A 404 -14.90 15.04 16.60
N GLY A 405 -15.69 14.75 17.65
CA GLY A 405 -16.93 15.45 17.99
C GLY A 405 -18.07 15.29 16.97
N PRO A 406 -19.30 15.69 17.32
CA PRO A 406 -20.34 15.96 16.33
C PRO A 406 -19.92 17.22 15.56
N GLY A 407 -19.44 17.03 14.32
CA GLY A 407 -19.04 18.11 13.43
C GLY A 407 -20.21 18.73 12.68
#